data_AF-A0A132BQB8-F1
#
_entry.id   AF-A0A132BQB8-F1
#
_cell.length_a   1.000
_cell.length_b   1.000
_cell.length_c   1.000
_cell.angle_alpha   90.00
_cell.angle_beta   90.00
_cell.angle_gamma   90.00
#
_symmetry.space_group_name_H-M   'P 1'
#
loop_
_entity.id
_entity.type
_entity.pdbx_description
1 polymer ?
#
loop_
_entity_poly.entity_id
_entity_poly.type
_entity_poly.pdbx_seq_one_letter_code
_entity_poly.pdbx_strand_id
1 'polypeptide(L)'
;MSTSVFDADAIVKLLKKAKSSGGELPFAFGLATKAEDCGLVIDLRKPGKVLREQIKKDAAIKKTCFGVLSVEETDVRLQPVKPLKGMVKQLKKKFRVEGMVKYNPILLSEDGSVLDEDMLPDGDEAEIEEGAGPEQPGAPDPGGPATPSLDPALLKRRVAAAATAIKGLPNPDLAKKLAPEVKACAQLLGQGDLPGCDARLTRLEAALTKLAVRPETGSDTGPETGPEAGDGGEGQSQQAAKLKKLLLAQVAKLKTRPPAQAAPLALQAREIDAQLKAGDLTGAVAGLKALAAALDAPVAQDAAPLSDPAGDPMAIWMAAKEDVDDGISALQSALRGQGHPVLAKIADAGLAGVTDGNQTALMKALFEMKFSSGDARKTAAKALLAQIAAYSTFLKSDPVIELVENNPFSISVPVKAPLGAALRQMAMIAKAA
;
A
#
# COMPACT_ATOMS: atom_id res chain seq x y z
N MET A 1 0.46 19.99 42.09
CA MET A 1 -0.94 20.35 41.77
C MET A 1 -1.51 19.20 40.98
N SER A 2 -2.45 18.46 41.55
CA SER A 2 -3.12 17.35 40.84
C SER A 2 -3.95 17.97 39.71
N THR A 3 -3.45 17.89 38.48
CA THR A 3 -4.24 18.21 37.29
C THR A 3 -5.39 17.22 37.23
N SER A 4 -6.58 17.65 37.61
CA SER A 4 -7.80 16.85 37.45
C SER A 4 -7.88 16.37 36.01
N VAL A 5 -8.06 15.07 35.82
CA VAL A 5 -8.22 14.44 34.49
C VAL A 5 -9.58 14.78 33.87
N PHE A 6 -10.41 15.55 34.60
CA PHE A 6 -11.67 16.10 34.14
C PHE A 6 -11.79 17.56 34.63
N ASP A 7 -11.63 18.52 33.73
CA ASP A 7 -11.86 19.95 34.01
C ASP A 7 -13.09 20.39 33.20
N ALA A 8 -14.23 20.49 33.89
CA ALA A 8 -15.52 20.78 33.26
C ALA A 8 -15.51 22.13 32.51
N ASP A 9 -14.90 23.16 33.06
CA ASP A 9 -14.86 24.49 32.44
C ASP A 9 -13.97 24.50 31.19
N ALA A 10 -12.82 23.82 31.24
CA ALA A 10 -11.95 23.67 30.07
C ALA A 10 -12.63 22.85 28.97
N ILE A 11 -13.27 21.72 29.32
CA ILE A 11 -14.02 20.88 28.38
C ILE A 11 -15.14 21.69 27.73
N VAL A 12 -15.95 22.42 28.51
CA VAL A 12 -17.06 23.23 27.96
C VAL A 12 -16.55 24.30 27.00
N LYS A 13 -15.41 24.95 27.28
CA LYS A 13 -14.79 25.91 26.36
C LYS A 13 -14.36 25.24 25.04
N LEU A 14 -13.76 24.04 25.12
CA LEU A 14 -13.33 23.28 23.95
C LEU A 14 -14.51 22.76 23.13
N LEU A 15 -15.58 22.26 23.76
CA LEU A 15 -16.81 21.83 23.07
C LEU A 15 -17.48 23.00 22.33
N LYS A 16 -17.58 24.17 22.95
CA LYS A 16 -18.08 25.39 22.29
C LYS A 16 -17.23 25.77 21.09
N LYS A 17 -15.90 25.65 21.21
CA LYS A 17 -14.97 25.95 20.13
C LYS A 17 -15.13 24.95 18.97
N ALA A 18 -15.19 23.66 19.25
CA ALA A 18 -15.44 22.60 18.26
C ALA A 18 -16.72 22.87 17.48
N LYS A 19 -17.81 23.19 18.21
CA LYS A 19 -19.10 23.57 17.63
C LYS A 19 -18.99 24.81 16.72
N SER A 20 -18.26 25.85 17.14
CA SER A 20 -18.12 27.08 16.34
C SER A 20 -17.23 26.91 15.11
N SER A 21 -16.23 26.02 15.17
CA SER A 21 -15.31 25.80 14.06
C SER A 21 -15.77 24.70 13.10
N GLY A 22 -16.78 23.90 13.47
CA GLY A 22 -17.15 22.68 12.75
C GLY A 22 -15.99 21.68 12.67
N GLY A 23 -15.03 21.79 13.58
CA GLY A 23 -13.76 21.07 13.52
C GLY A 23 -13.73 19.93 14.51
N GLU A 24 -13.09 18.84 14.12
CA GLU A 24 -12.84 17.70 14.99
C GLU A 24 -11.69 18.00 15.97
N LEU A 25 -11.84 17.56 17.20
CA LEU A 25 -10.83 17.71 18.24
C LEU A 25 -10.34 16.34 18.70
N PRO A 26 -9.02 16.13 18.83
CA PRO A 26 -8.51 14.91 19.44
C PRO A 26 -8.91 14.86 20.91
N PHE A 27 -9.35 13.68 21.34
CA PHE A 27 -9.68 13.42 22.75
C PHE A 27 -9.02 12.12 23.23
N ALA A 28 -8.91 12.00 24.55
CA ALA A 28 -8.72 10.73 25.22
C ALA A 28 -9.75 10.58 26.35
N PHE A 29 -10.17 9.35 26.60
CA PHE A 29 -11.10 9.01 27.66
C PHE A 29 -10.53 7.86 28.52
N GLY A 30 -10.75 7.96 29.82
CA GLY A 30 -10.37 6.96 30.81
C GLY A 30 -11.60 6.42 31.53
N LEU A 31 -11.83 5.10 31.41
CA LEU A 31 -12.88 4.39 32.12
C LEU A 31 -12.37 4.00 33.52
N ALA A 32 -13.11 4.43 34.54
CA ALA A 32 -12.81 4.11 35.93
C ALA A 32 -13.82 3.11 36.50
N THR A 33 -13.58 2.65 37.72
CA THR A 33 -14.55 1.76 38.43
C THR A 33 -15.82 2.51 38.81
N LYS A 34 -15.68 3.80 39.14
CA LYS A 34 -16.78 4.71 39.47
C LYS A 34 -16.86 5.79 38.40
N ALA A 35 -18.07 6.22 38.05
CA ALA A 35 -18.26 7.23 37.01
C ALA A 35 -17.70 8.62 37.42
N GLU A 36 -17.61 8.88 38.72
CA GLU A 36 -17.08 10.11 39.29
C GLU A 36 -15.57 10.25 39.03
N ASP A 37 -14.87 9.11 38.90
CA ASP A 37 -13.43 9.01 38.72
C ASP A 37 -13.03 8.84 37.24
N CYS A 38 -13.98 8.89 36.30
CA CYS A 38 -13.65 8.82 34.88
C CYS A 38 -12.99 10.13 34.40
N GLY A 39 -12.12 10.01 33.39
CA GLY A 39 -11.33 11.11 32.86
C GLY A 39 -11.69 11.42 31.40
N LEU A 40 -11.77 12.70 31.05
CA LEU A 40 -11.90 13.17 29.67
C LEU A 40 -10.95 14.32 29.44
N VAL A 41 -10.02 14.15 28.51
CA VAL A 41 -9.06 15.20 28.13
C VAL A 41 -9.22 15.49 26.65
N ILE A 42 -9.36 16.77 26.32
CA ILE A 42 -9.47 17.29 24.95
C ILE A 42 -8.36 18.34 24.79
N ASP A 43 -7.69 18.35 23.65
CA ASP A 43 -6.65 19.35 23.34
C ASP A 43 -6.78 19.78 21.87
N LEU A 44 -6.35 20.99 21.54
CA LEU A 44 -6.43 21.53 20.18
C LEU A 44 -5.25 21.14 19.30
N ARG A 45 -4.13 20.73 19.90
CA ARG A 45 -2.84 20.55 19.22
C ARG A 45 -2.23 19.18 19.48
N LYS A 46 -2.46 18.61 20.67
CA LYS A 46 -1.87 17.32 21.02
C LYS A 46 -2.67 16.18 20.39
N PRO A 47 -2.01 15.20 19.77
CA PRO A 47 -2.70 14.04 19.21
C PRO A 47 -3.29 13.17 20.33
N GLY A 48 -4.38 12.45 20.03
CA GLY A 48 -5.09 11.62 21.01
C GLY A 48 -4.21 10.59 21.74
N LYS A 49 -3.18 10.05 21.07
CA LYS A 49 -2.19 9.15 21.69
C LYS A 49 -1.44 9.79 22.85
N VAL A 50 -1.06 11.07 22.74
CA VAL A 50 -0.39 11.81 23.81
C VAL A 50 -1.34 12.13 24.96
N LEU A 51 -2.62 12.36 24.66
CA LEU A 51 -3.66 12.57 25.66
C LEU A 51 -3.97 11.29 26.44
N ARG A 52 -3.98 10.12 25.76
CA ARG A 52 -4.13 8.80 26.41
C ARG A 52 -3.06 8.58 27.48
N GLU A 53 -1.79 8.88 27.17
CA GLU A 53 -0.69 8.76 28.11
C GLU A 53 -0.76 9.75 29.28
N GLN A 54 -1.48 10.87 29.14
CA GLN A 54 -1.76 11.77 30.26
C GLN A 54 -2.84 11.18 31.19
N ILE A 55 -3.91 10.62 30.62
CA ILE A 55 -5.00 10.00 31.38
C ILE A 55 -4.53 8.75 32.12
N LYS A 56 -3.68 7.92 31.52
CA LYS A 56 -3.13 6.70 32.13
C LYS A 56 -2.35 6.93 33.43
N LYS A 57 -1.92 8.17 33.72
CA LYS A 57 -1.19 8.49 34.95
C LYS A 57 -2.09 8.50 36.18
N ASP A 58 -3.40 8.53 36.00
CA ASP A 58 -4.36 8.47 37.10
C ASP A 58 -4.67 7.02 37.48
N ALA A 59 -4.40 6.68 38.73
CA ALA A 59 -4.54 5.33 39.27
C ALA A 59 -6.00 4.84 39.32
N ALA A 60 -7.00 5.72 39.21
CA ALA A 60 -8.41 5.34 39.18
C ALA A 60 -8.85 4.80 37.80
N ILE A 61 -8.08 5.08 36.75
CA ILE A 61 -8.40 4.71 35.38
C ILE A 61 -7.90 3.29 35.09
N LYS A 62 -8.83 2.40 34.69
CA LYS A 62 -8.51 1.00 34.35
C LYS A 62 -8.31 0.80 32.86
N LYS A 63 -9.16 1.42 32.03
CA LYS A 63 -9.14 1.27 30.56
C LYS A 63 -9.09 2.65 29.93
N THR A 64 -8.36 2.80 28.83
CA THR A 64 -8.22 4.08 28.12
C THR A 64 -8.45 3.92 26.63
N CYS A 65 -9.12 4.89 26.03
CA CYS A 65 -9.23 5.03 24.58
C CYS A 65 -8.93 6.47 24.15
N PHE A 66 -8.74 6.67 22.86
CA PHE A 66 -8.55 7.98 22.25
C PHE A 66 -9.17 7.97 20.85
N GLY A 67 -9.40 9.15 20.32
CA GLY A 67 -9.98 9.33 18.99
C GLY A 67 -10.25 10.78 18.68
N VAL A 68 -11.24 11.03 17.84
CA VAL A 68 -11.70 12.36 17.48
C VAL A 68 -13.11 12.62 18.01
N LEU A 69 -13.34 13.86 18.42
CA LEU A 69 -14.59 14.35 18.95
C LEU A 69 -15.09 15.48 18.05
N SER A 70 -16.37 15.43 17.69
CA SER A 70 -17.08 16.52 17.04
C SER A 70 -18.32 16.90 17.84
N VAL A 71 -18.81 18.13 17.64
CA VAL A 71 -19.99 18.64 18.36
C VAL A 71 -20.99 19.14 17.35
N GLU A 72 -22.15 18.50 17.32
CA GLU A 72 -23.28 18.90 16.47
C GLU A 72 -24.45 19.28 17.39
N GLU A 73 -24.83 20.55 17.37
CA GLU A 73 -25.84 21.11 18.27
C GLU A 73 -25.53 20.90 19.77
N THR A 74 -26.09 19.84 20.35
CA THR A 74 -25.93 19.39 21.75
C THR A 74 -25.27 18.02 21.84
N ASP A 75 -25.14 17.31 20.72
CA ASP A 75 -24.56 15.99 20.66
C ASP A 75 -23.04 16.07 20.58
N VAL A 76 -22.38 15.37 21.50
CA VAL A 76 -20.92 15.22 21.54
C VAL A 76 -20.59 13.88 20.91
N ARG A 77 -20.27 13.90 19.63
CA ARG A 77 -19.98 12.72 18.81
C ARG A 77 -18.54 12.30 19.06
N LEU A 78 -18.36 11.09 19.59
CA LEU A 78 -17.08 10.49 19.94
C LEU A 78 -16.78 9.37 18.96
N GLN A 79 -15.67 9.46 18.23
CA GLN A 79 -15.21 8.42 17.31
C GLN A 79 -13.87 7.87 17.82
N PRO A 80 -13.88 6.95 18.80
CA PRO A 80 -12.68 6.33 19.32
C PRO A 80 -12.11 5.30 18.34
N VAL A 81 -10.78 5.20 18.27
CA VAL A 81 -10.10 4.14 17.50
C VAL A 81 -10.44 2.75 18.05
N LYS A 82 -10.62 2.65 19.37
CA LYS A 82 -11.07 1.44 20.07
C LYS A 82 -12.16 1.82 21.07
N PRO A 83 -13.45 1.60 20.76
CA PRO A 83 -14.54 1.95 21.67
C PRO A 83 -14.49 1.11 22.96
N LEU A 84 -14.89 1.73 24.08
CA LEU A 84 -14.96 1.06 25.38
C LEU A 84 -16.41 0.95 25.83
N LYS A 85 -16.83 -0.24 26.24
CA LYS A 85 -18.14 -0.46 26.85
C LYS A 85 -18.24 0.30 28.18
N GLY A 86 -19.30 1.06 28.35
CA GLY A 86 -19.59 1.89 29.51
C GLY A 86 -19.05 3.33 29.44
N MET A 87 -18.31 3.70 28.39
CA MET A 87 -17.85 5.07 28.15
C MET A 87 -19.00 6.07 28.08
N VAL A 88 -20.03 5.82 27.27
CA VAL A 88 -21.14 6.77 27.09
C VAL A 88 -21.93 6.90 28.38
N LYS A 89 -22.21 5.78 29.05
CA LYS A 89 -22.88 5.75 30.36
C LYS A 89 -22.12 6.52 31.43
N GLN A 90 -20.81 6.31 31.57
CA GLN A 90 -19.99 7.03 32.56
C GLN A 90 -19.90 8.52 32.21
N LEU A 91 -19.71 8.86 30.93
CA LEU A 91 -19.60 10.25 30.50
C LEU A 91 -20.92 11.01 30.69
N LYS A 92 -22.08 10.39 30.40
CA LYS A 92 -23.42 10.96 30.72
C LYS A 92 -23.57 11.23 32.21
N LYS A 93 -23.16 10.28 33.06
CA LYS A 93 -23.24 10.44 34.51
C LYS A 93 -22.30 11.54 35.01
N LYS A 94 -21.06 11.59 34.51
CA LYS A 94 -20.09 12.63 34.83
C LYS A 94 -20.57 14.01 34.37
N PHE A 95 -21.07 14.14 33.15
CA PHE A 95 -21.65 15.39 32.64
C PHE A 95 -22.82 15.88 33.50
N ARG A 96 -23.64 14.96 34.02
CA ARG A 96 -24.72 15.35 34.95
C ARG A 96 -24.18 15.90 36.26
N VAL A 97 -23.18 15.24 36.85
CA VAL A 97 -22.57 15.67 38.12
C VAL A 97 -21.90 17.03 37.98
N GLU A 98 -21.23 17.28 36.85
CA GLU A 98 -20.47 18.51 36.57
C GLU A 98 -21.34 19.63 35.95
N GLY A 99 -22.68 19.48 35.92
CA GLY A 99 -23.60 20.50 35.39
C GLY A 99 -23.62 20.66 33.86
N MET A 100 -23.03 19.72 33.12
CA MET A 100 -22.95 19.67 31.66
C MET A 100 -24.15 18.94 31.01
N VAL A 101 -25.31 18.91 31.65
CA VAL A 101 -26.52 18.14 31.24
C VAL A 101 -27.05 18.41 29.84
N LYS A 102 -26.69 19.56 29.24
CA LYS A 102 -27.08 19.93 27.88
C LYS A 102 -26.30 19.18 26.79
N TYR A 103 -25.20 18.52 27.14
CA TYR A 103 -24.39 17.78 26.19
C TYR A 103 -24.74 16.30 26.26
N ASN A 104 -25.03 15.71 25.10
CA ASN A 104 -25.39 14.30 24.99
C ASN A 104 -24.26 13.56 24.25
N PRO A 105 -23.43 12.78 24.95
CA PRO A 105 -22.38 12.03 24.29
C PRO A 105 -22.97 10.86 23.49
N ILE A 106 -22.50 10.73 22.26
CA ILE A 106 -22.89 9.69 21.29
C ILE A 106 -21.61 9.03 20.78
N LEU A 107 -21.63 7.71 20.69
CA LEU A 107 -20.55 6.93 20.12
C LEU A 107 -20.76 6.76 18.62
N LEU A 108 -19.75 7.05 17.81
CA LEU A 108 -19.74 6.80 16.38
C LEU A 108 -18.73 5.71 16.02
N SER A 109 -19.07 4.90 15.02
CA SER A 109 -18.13 4.00 14.35
C SER A 109 -17.19 4.76 13.41
N GLU A 110 -16.21 4.07 12.84
CA GLU A 110 -15.33 4.62 11.81
C GLU A 110 -16.11 5.12 10.59
N ASP A 111 -17.21 4.46 10.24
CA ASP A 111 -18.10 4.83 9.15
C ASP A 111 -19.07 5.99 9.49
N GLY A 112 -19.01 6.52 10.72
CA GLY A 112 -19.90 7.60 11.18
C GLY A 112 -21.29 7.14 11.62
N SER A 113 -21.55 5.83 11.67
CA SER A 113 -22.80 5.26 12.20
C SER A 113 -22.83 5.33 13.73
N VAL A 114 -24.01 5.56 14.31
CA VAL A 114 -24.18 5.56 15.77
C VAL A 114 -24.01 4.14 16.29
N LEU A 115 -23.02 3.94 17.16
CA LEU A 115 -22.71 2.65 17.73
C LEU A 115 -23.48 2.46 19.05
N ASP A 116 -24.21 1.36 19.18
CA ASP A 116 -24.83 0.98 20.45
C ASP A 116 -23.79 0.39 21.39
N GLU A 117 -23.66 0.98 22.57
CA GLU A 117 -22.70 0.60 23.60
C GLU A 117 -22.99 -0.81 24.14
N ASP A 118 -24.24 -1.26 24.12
CA ASP A 118 -24.62 -2.58 24.62
C ASP A 118 -24.16 -3.72 23.70
N MET A 119 -23.84 -3.44 22.43
CA MET A 119 -23.30 -4.41 21.48
C MET A 119 -21.77 -4.54 21.53
N LEU A 120 -21.09 -3.72 22.33
CA LEU A 120 -19.64 -3.83 22.49
C LEU A 120 -19.26 -5.05 23.34
N PRO A 121 -18.20 -5.79 22.98
CA PRO A 121 -17.71 -6.89 23.79
C PRO A 121 -17.29 -6.40 25.18
N ASP A 122 -17.63 -7.17 26.22
CA ASP A 122 -17.16 -6.93 27.59
C ASP A 122 -15.63 -7.09 27.61
N GLY A 123 -14.92 -5.97 27.55
CA GLY A 123 -13.47 -5.94 27.28
C GLY A 123 -12.57 -6.41 28.43
N ASP A 124 -12.93 -7.47 29.16
CA ASP A 124 -12.08 -8.07 30.19
C ASP A 124 -11.03 -9.05 29.63
N GLU A 125 -11.02 -9.27 28.32
CA GLU A 125 -9.99 -10.06 27.64
C GLU A 125 -9.29 -9.21 26.56
N ALA A 126 -8.16 -8.59 26.91
CA ALA A 126 -7.02 -8.24 26.02
C ALA A 126 -6.28 -6.97 26.48
N GLU A 127 -5.39 -7.08 27.47
CA GLU A 127 -4.13 -6.32 27.41
C GLU A 127 -3.19 -7.08 26.47
N ILE A 128 -3.27 -6.80 25.17
CA ILE A 128 -2.26 -7.22 24.19
C ILE A 128 -1.27 -6.05 24.07
N GLU A 129 0.00 -6.29 24.40
CA GLU A 129 1.11 -5.38 24.12
C GLU A 129 1.08 -4.96 22.63
N GLU A 130 1.08 -3.66 22.36
CA GLU A 130 1.07 -3.09 21.00
C GLU A 130 2.40 -3.38 20.28
N GLY A 131 2.45 -4.51 19.56
CA GLY A 131 3.24 -4.68 18.34
C GLY A 131 2.54 -4.03 17.14
N ALA A 132 3.32 -3.43 16.24
CA ALA A 132 2.83 -2.61 15.12
C ALA A 132 2.07 -3.39 14.02
N GLY A 133 0.97 -2.80 13.51
CA GLY A 133 0.37 -3.05 12.18
C GLY A 133 -0.68 -4.18 12.08
N PRO A 134 -1.60 -4.14 11.07
CA PRO A 134 -3.04 -4.00 11.35
C PRO A 134 -3.96 -5.17 10.92
N GLU A 135 -5.16 -5.20 11.54
CA GLU A 135 -6.54 -5.63 11.13
C GLU A 135 -6.75 -6.99 10.42
N GLN A 136 -7.83 -7.78 10.61
CA GLN A 136 -9.31 -7.58 10.79
C GLN A 136 -9.90 -8.91 11.38
N PRO A 137 -11.22 -9.15 11.70
CA PRO A 137 -12.41 -8.85 10.87
C PRO A 137 -13.72 -8.44 11.61
N GLY A 138 -14.62 -7.81 10.86
CA GLY A 138 -16.01 -7.53 11.26
C GLY A 138 -17.03 -8.51 10.66
N ALA A 139 -18.29 -8.36 11.09
CA ALA A 139 -19.53 -8.85 10.48
C ALA A 139 -20.75 -8.10 11.09
N PRO A 140 -21.96 -8.14 10.50
CA PRO A 140 -22.34 -8.03 9.09
C PRO A 140 -23.47 -6.98 8.86
N ASP A 141 -23.62 -6.45 7.64
CA ASP A 141 -24.83 -5.75 7.16
C ASP A 141 -25.21 -6.29 5.75
N PRO A 142 -26.51 -6.40 5.38
CA PRO A 142 -26.96 -7.15 4.22
C PRO A 142 -27.16 -6.25 2.99
N GLY A 143 -26.67 -6.70 1.84
CA GLY A 143 -27.11 -6.13 0.55
C GLY A 143 -26.07 -6.04 -0.57
N GLY A 144 -24.80 -6.35 -0.33
CA GLY A 144 -23.80 -6.45 -1.39
C GLY A 144 -23.88 -7.77 -2.15
N PRO A 145 -23.59 -7.81 -3.48
CA PRO A 145 -23.39 -9.07 -4.19
C PRO A 145 -22.26 -9.83 -3.49
N ALA A 146 -22.56 -11.03 -3.01
CA ALA A 146 -21.71 -11.80 -2.13
C ALA A 146 -20.29 -11.97 -2.69
N THR A 147 -19.33 -11.24 -2.14
CA THR A 147 -17.95 -11.71 -2.15
C THR A 147 -17.93 -13.07 -1.47
N PRO A 148 -17.49 -14.14 -2.13
CA PRO A 148 -17.48 -15.46 -1.53
C PRO A 148 -16.63 -15.40 -0.26
N SER A 149 -17.28 -15.51 0.89
CA SER A 149 -16.60 -15.56 2.18
C SER A 149 -15.66 -16.76 2.18
N LEU A 150 -14.36 -16.53 2.34
CA LEU A 150 -13.35 -17.58 2.42
C LEU A 150 -13.58 -18.41 3.69
N ASP A 151 -14.10 -19.62 3.53
CA ASP A 151 -14.35 -20.54 4.65
C ASP A 151 -13.02 -21.12 5.19
N PRO A 152 -12.66 -20.88 6.47
CA PRO A 152 -11.45 -21.42 7.07
C PRO A 152 -11.40 -22.96 7.06
N ALA A 153 -12.55 -23.64 7.09
CA ALA A 153 -12.62 -25.09 7.00
C ALA A 153 -12.20 -25.59 5.60
N LEU A 154 -12.58 -24.85 4.56
CA LEU A 154 -12.18 -25.14 3.17
C LEU A 154 -10.68 -24.92 2.99
N LEU A 155 -10.14 -23.82 3.49
CA LEU A 155 -8.69 -23.56 3.45
C LEU A 155 -7.89 -24.63 4.19
N LYS A 156 -8.35 -25.06 5.37
CA LYS A 156 -7.72 -26.17 6.11
C LYS A 156 -7.68 -27.47 5.30
N ARG A 157 -8.78 -27.80 4.60
CA ARG A 157 -8.84 -28.97 3.70
C ARG A 157 -7.86 -28.84 2.54
N ARG A 158 -7.76 -27.66 1.92
CA ARG A 158 -6.82 -27.41 0.82
C ARG A 158 -5.36 -27.49 1.28
N VAL A 159 -5.03 -26.97 2.46
CA VAL A 159 -3.67 -27.10 3.05
C VAL A 159 -3.32 -28.58 3.25
N ALA A 160 -4.24 -29.38 3.77
CA ALA A 160 -4.05 -30.82 3.95
C ALA A 160 -3.90 -31.59 2.62
N ALA A 161 -4.67 -31.21 1.60
CA ALA A 161 -4.57 -31.77 0.25
C ALA A 161 -3.22 -31.47 -0.40
N ALA A 162 -2.77 -30.21 -0.34
CA ALA A 162 -1.45 -29.80 -0.83
C ALA A 162 -0.31 -30.52 -0.09
N ALA A 163 -0.43 -30.68 1.23
CA ALA A 163 0.54 -31.44 2.03
C ALA A 163 0.64 -32.91 1.60
N THR A 164 -0.50 -33.53 1.27
CA THR A 164 -0.56 -34.91 0.78
C THR A 164 0.03 -35.03 -0.62
N ALA A 165 -0.31 -34.10 -1.52
CA ALA A 165 0.22 -34.06 -2.87
C ALA A 165 1.76 -33.92 -2.89
N ILE A 166 2.32 -33.08 -2.01
CA ILE A 166 3.77 -32.89 -1.89
C ILE A 166 4.47 -34.16 -1.40
N LYS A 167 3.86 -34.90 -0.47
CA LYS A 167 4.40 -36.19 -0.01
C LYS A 167 4.33 -37.28 -1.09
N GLY A 168 3.37 -37.17 -2.02
CA GLY A 168 3.21 -38.09 -3.15
C GLY A 168 4.07 -37.76 -4.38
N LEU A 169 4.89 -36.70 -4.34
CA LEU A 169 5.76 -36.38 -5.47
C LEU A 169 6.86 -37.44 -5.65
N PRO A 170 7.13 -37.88 -6.90
CA PRO A 170 8.16 -38.89 -7.17
C PRO A 170 9.59 -38.40 -6.88
N ASN A 171 9.81 -37.08 -6.81
CA ASN A 171 11.10 -36.49 -6.51
C ASN A 171 11.17 -35.98 -5.05
N PRO A 172 11.96 -36.62 -4.17
CA PRO A 172 12.05 -36.26 -2.75
C PRO A 172 12.69 -34.89 -2.50
N ASP A 173 13.53 -34.38 -3.41
CA ASP A 173 14.16 -33.06 -3.25
C ASP A 173 13.20 -31.92 -3.57
N LEU A 174 12.26 -32.13 -4.51
CA LEU A 174 11.16 -31.19 -4.73
C LEU A 174 10.19 -31.19 -3.54
N ALA A 175 9.90 -32.36 -2.96
CA ALA A 175 9.08 -32.45 -1.77
C ALA A 175 9.69 -31.67 -0.59
N LYS A 176 11.01 -31.77 -0.38
CA LYS A 176 11.73 -30.98 0.64
C LYS A 176 11.67 -29.47 0.39
N LYS A 177 11.71 -29.02 -0.87
CA LYS A 177 11.62 -27.60 -1.23
C LYS A 177 10.22 -27.02 -1.05
N LEU A 178 9.17 -27.81 -1.25
CA LEU A 178 7.76 -27.35 -1.15
C LEU A 178 7.17 -27.52 0.26
N ALA A 179 7.75 -28.37 1.11
CA ALA A 179 7.29 -28.56 2.49
C ALA A 179 7.24 -27.27 3.36
N PRO A 180 8.21 -26.33 3.26
CA PRO A 180 8.14 -25.05 3.97
C PRO A 180 6.95 -24.18 3.54
N GLU A 181 6.54 -24.24 2.27
CA GLU A 181 5.42 -23.46 1.75
C GLU A 181 4.09 -23.91 2.36
N VAL A 182 3.87 -25.23 2.50
CA VAL A 182 2.71 -25.79 3.21
C VAL A 182 2.69 -25.35 4.68
N LYS A 183 3.86 -25.38 5.34
CA LYS A 183 3.99 -24.94 6.74
C LYS A 183 3.65 -23.45 6.88
N ALA A 184 4.07 -22.63 5.94
CA ALA A 184 3.75 -21.21 5.93
C ALA A 184 2.25 -20.96 5.70
N CYS A 185 1.58 -21.70 4.82
CA CYS A 185 0.12 -21.62 4.68
C CYS A 185 -0.61 -22.05 5.97
N ALA A 186 -0.15 -23.11 6.64
CA ALA A 186 -0.70 -23.53 7.93
C ALA A 186 -0.50 -22.48 9.04
N GLN A 187 0.64 -21.75 9.00
CA GLN A 187 0.92 -20.66 9.93
C GLN A 187 0.02 -19.46 9.68
N LEU A 188 -0.18 -19.03 8.43
CA LEU A 188 -1.10 -17.95 8.06
C LEU A 188 -2.54 -18.29 8.46
N LEU A 189 -2.96 -19.54 8.25
CA LEU A 189 -4.27 -20.03 8.70
C LEU A 189 -4.42 -19.96 10.23
N GLY A 190 -3.36 -20.28 10.99
CA GLY A 190 -3.37 -20.17 12.46
C GLY A 190 -3.34 -18.72 12.97
N GLN A 191 -2.87 -17.77 12.16
CA GLN A 191 -2.85 -16.34 12.45
C GLN A 191 -4.15 -15.62 12.06
N GLY A 192 -5.08 -16.30 11.38
CA GLY A 192 -6.33 -15.71 10.90
C GLY A 192 -6.21 -14.95 9.56
N ASP A 193 -5.03 -14.97 8.92
CA ASP A 193 -4.83 -14.38 7.59
C ASP A 193 -5.34 -15.32 6.49
N LEU A 194 -6.68 -15.38 6.36
CA LEU A 194 -7.35 -16.19 5.35
C LEU A 194 -7.02 -15.76 3.92
N PRO A 195 -6.99 -14.45 3.57
CA PRO A 195 -6.63 -14.00 2.22
C PRO A 195 -5.18 -14.33 1.84
N GLY A 196 -4.22 -14.13 2.76
CA GLY A 196 -2.82 -14.47 2.54
C GLY A 196 -2.61 -15.97 2.40
N CYS A 197 -3.32 -16.78 3.20
CA CYS A 197 -3.32 -18.24 3.08
C CYS A 197 -3.86 -18.68 1.71
N ASP A 198 -5.00 -18.15 1.27
CA ASP A 198 -5.63 -18.49 -0.01
C ASP A 198 -4.75 -18.14 -1.22
N ALA A 199 -4.19 -16.93 -1.26
CA ALA A 199 -3.34 -16.47 -2.35
C ALA A 199 -2.03 -17.27 -2.45
N ARG A 200 -1.45 -17.67 -1.30
CA ARG A 200 -0.24 -18.50 -1.27
C ARG A 200 -0.54 -19.93 -1.67
N LEU A 201 -1.67 -20.46 -1.22
CA LEU A 201 -2.07 -21.83 -1.49
C LEU A 201 -2.47 -22.04 -2.96
N THR A 202 -3.11 -21.05 -3.58
CA THR A 202 -3.38 -21.04 -5.02
C THR A 202 -2.10 -21.09 -5.86
N ARG A 203 -1.04 -20.38 -5.45
CA ARG A 203 0.29 -20.46 -6.10
C ARG A 203 0.92 -21.84 -5.94
N LEU A 204 0.80 -22.43 -4.74
CA LEU A 204 1.32 -23.77 -4.45
C LEU A 204 0.61 -24.86 -5.27
N GLU A 205 -0.72 -24.80 -5.36
CA GLU A 205 -1.53 -25.70 -6.18
C GLU A 205 -1.16 -25.57 -7.67
N ALA A 206 -1.04 -24.35 -8.19
CA ALA A 206 -0.60 -24.14 -9.58
C ALA A 206 0.80 -24.72 -9.86
N ALA A 207 1.72 -24.63 -8.90
CA ALA A 207 3.04 -25.26 -9.02
C ALA A 207 2.95 -26.80 -9.02
N LEU A 208 2.10 -27.37 -8.16
CA LEU A 208 1.87 -28.82 -8.10
C LEU A 208 1.21 -29.35 -9.37
N THR A 209 0.22 -28.65 -9.93
CA THR A 209 -0.40 -29.01 -11.22
C THR A 209 0.61 -28.99 -12.35
N LYS A 210 1.49 -27.97 -12.42
CA LYS A 210 2.57 -27.93 -13.42
C LYS A 210 3.54 -29.09 -13.30
N LEU A 211 3.80 -29.58 -12.08
CA LEU A 211 4.65 -30.75 -11.85
C LEU A 211 3.94 -32.07 -12.19
N ALA A 212 2.63 -32.16 -11.97
CA ALA A 212 1.84 -33.35 -12.27
C ALA A 212 1.58 -33.57 -13.77
N VAL A 213 1.54 -32.49 -14.57
CA VAL A 213 1.32 -32.54 -16.02
C VAL A 213 2.61 -32.91 -16.79
N ARG A 214 3.76 -33.02 -16.12
CA ARG A 214 4.99 -33.48 -16.77
C ARG A 214 4.89 -34.99 -17.03
N PRO A 215 4.71 -35.46 -18.28
CA PRO A 215 4.47 -36.86 -18.55
C PRO A 215 5.74 -37.68 -18.27
N GLU A 216 5.56 -38.83 -17.63
CA GLU A 216 6.62 -39.83 -17.52
C GLU A 216 6.81 -40.52 -18.89
N THR A 217 7.87 -40.13 -19.59
CA THR A 217 8.49 -40.90 -20.67
C THR A 217 9.98 -40.96 -20.32
N GLY A 218 10.63 -42.08 -20.04
CA GLY A 218 10.30 -43.49 -20.21
C GLY A 218 11.62 -44.17 -20.57
N SER A 219 12.09 -45.10 -19.74
CA SER A 219 13.28 -45.91 -19.98
C SER A 219 13.03 -46.94 -21.09
N ASP A 220 13.82 -46.85 -22.16
CA ASP A 220 14.51 -47.93 -22.90
C ASP A 220 13.76 -49.25 -23.19
N THR A 221 13.35 -49.45 -24.46
CA THR A 221 13.86 -50.52 -25.37
C THR A 221 13.12 -50.51 -26.73
N GLY A 222 13.87 -50.41 -27.83
CA GLY A 222 13.47 -50.96 -29.16
C GLY A 222 13.09 -49.95 -30.26
N PRO A 223 13.56 -50.12 -31.53
CA PRO A 223 13.65 -49.03 -32.50
C PRO A 223 12.56 -49.01 -33.60
N GLU A 224 12.51 -47.86 -34.27
CA GLU A 224 12.05 -47.57 -35.64
C GLU A 224 10.76 -46.73 -35.84
N THR A 225 10.99 -45.55 -36.45
CA THR A 225 10.13 -44.72 -37.34
C THR A 225 9.29 -43.55 -36.79
N GLY A 226 9.95 -42.41 -36.52
CA GLY A 226 9.54 -41.00 -36.82
C GLY A 226 8.41 -40.31 -36.02
N PRO A 227 8.26 -38.96 -36.08
CA PRO A 227 9.25 -37.89 -36.08
C PRO A 227 9.30 -37.07 -34.76
N GLU A 228 10.44 -36.41 -34.59
CA GLU A 228 11.04 -35.65 -33.49
C GLU A 228 10.16 -34.71 -32.62
N ALA A 229 10.29 -34.85 -31.29
CA ALA A 229 10.14 -33.76 -30.31
C ALA A 229 11.06 -34.03 -29.09
N GLY A 230 12.20 -33.34 -29.06
CA GLY A 230 13.28 -33.51 -28.09
C GLY A 230 13.31 -32.49 -26.93
N ASP A 231 13.98 -32.89 -25.86
CA ASP A 231 14.89 -32.12 -25.01
C ASP A 231 14.55 -30.63 -24.69
N GLY A 232 13.80 -30.40 -23.60
CA GLY A 232 13.46 -29.06 -23.10
C GLY A 232 14.42 -28.48 -22.05
N GLY A 233 15.46 -29.21 -21.64
CA GLY A 233 16.37 -28.79 -20.55
C GLY A 233 17.56 -27.97 -21.04
N GLU A 234 18.15 -28.37 -22.16
CA GLU A 234 19.30 -27.65 -22.74
C GLU A 234 18.90 -26.30 -23.34
N GLY A 235 17.68 -26.18 -23.86
CA GLY A 235 17.20 -24.97 -24.55
C GLY A 235 17.19 -23.71 -23.68
N GLN A 236 16.79 -23.81 -22.41
CA GLN A 236 16.76 -22.64 -21.52
C GLN A 236 18.17 -22.16 -21.14
N SER A 237 19.11 -23.07 -20.91
CA SER A 237 20.50 -22.74 -20.60
C SER A 237 21.17 -22.05 -21.79
N GLN A 238 20.95 -22.58 -23.01
CA GLN A 238 21.44 -21.97 -24.24
C GLN A 238 20.81 -20.59 -24.50
N GLN A 239 19.52 -20.42 -24.23
CA GLN A 239 18.83 -19.14 -24.37
C GLN A 239 19.36 -18.09 -23.39
N ALA A 240 19.59 -18.45 -22.12
CA ALA A 240 20.18 -17.54 -21.14
C ALA A 240 21.59 -17.10 -21.54
N ALA A 241 22.42 -18.02 -22.06
CA ALA A 241 23.75 -17.72 -22.56
C ALA A 241 23.71 -16.75 -23.76
N LYS A 242 22.76 -16.94 -24.69
CA LYS A 242 22.55 -16.06 -25.84
C LYS A 242 22.15 -14.65 -25.41
N LEU A 243 21.22 -14.52 -24.47
CA LEU A 243 20.79 -13.21 -23.94
C LEU A 243 21.92 -12.51 -23.20
N LYS A 244 22.71 -13.23 -22.40
CA LYS A 244 23.88 -12.67 -21.73
C LYS A 244 24.92 -12.13 -22.71
N LYS A 245 25.15 -12.82 -23.83
CA LYS A 245 26.04 -12.35 -24.91
C LYS A 245 25.50 -11.06 -25.55
N LEU A 246 24.20 -10.96 -25.79
CA LEU A 246 23.56 -9.74 -26.32
C LEU A 246 23.68 -8.58 -25.33
N LEU A 247 23.48 -8.82 -24.03
CA LEU A 247 23.62 -7.80 -23.01
C LEU A 247 25.05 -7.23 -22.96
N LEU A 248 26.07 -8.09 -23.01
CA LEU A 248 27.47 -7.64 -23.07
C LEU A 248 27.76 -6.77 -24.29
N ALA A 249 27.18 -7.09 -25.46
CA ALA A 249 27.32 -6.27 -26.66
C ALA A 249 26.66 -4.88 -26.49
N GLN A 250 25.48 -4.80 -25.87
CA GLN A 250 24.83 -3.52 -25.56
C GLN A 250 25.61 -2.71 -24.52
N VAL A 251 26.18 -3.36 -23.51
CA VAL A 251 27.06 -2.72 -22.53
C VAL A 251 28.34 -2.17 -23.17
N ALA A 252 28.88 -2.82 -24.21
CA ALA A 252 30.00 -2.28 -24.98
C ALA A 252 29.61 -1.01 -25.75
N LYS A 253 28.44 -1.00 -26.41
CA LYS A 253 27.88 0.22 -27.05
C LYS A 253 27.59 1.34 -26.05
N LEU A 254 27.25 1.00 -24.81
CA LEU A 254 27.06 1.99 -23.73
C LEU A 254 28.34 2.75 -23.40
N LYS A 255 29.50 2.07 -23.41
CA LYS A 255 30.79 2.68 -23.07
C LYS A 255 31.25 3.71 -24.11
N THR A 256 30.72 3.66 -25.33
CA THR A 256 31.03 4.65 -26.36
C THR A 256 30.12 5.89 -26.29
N ARG A 257 29.13 5.92 -25.39
CA ARG A 257 28.24 7.08 -25.18
C ARG A 257 28.78 8.02 -24.10
N PRO A 258 28.44 9.31 -24.14
CA PRO A 258 28.80 10.26 -23.08
C PRO A 258 28.29 9.81 -21.70
N PRO A 259 29.05 10.05 -20.60
CA PRO A 259 28.70 9.57 -19.26
C PRO A 259 27.28 9.95 -18.79
N ALA A 260 26.83 11.15 -19.14
CA ALA A 260 25.50 11.65 -18.79
C ALA A 260 24.36 10.81 -19.41
N GLN A 261 24.56 10.30 -20.62
CA GLN A 261 23.56 9.47 -21.32
C GLN A 261 23.74 7.98 -20.97
N ALA A 262 24.96 7.55 -20.67
CA ALA A 262 25.25 6.16 -20.34
C ALA A 262 24.79 5.76 -18.93
N ALA A 263 24.77 6.69 -17.96
CA ALA A 263 24.41 6.40 -16.58
C ALA A 263 23.02 5.76 -16.37
N PRO A 264 21.91 6.29 -16.92
CA PRO A 264 20.59 5.67 -16.76
C PRO A 264 20.49 4.31 -17.45
N LEU A 265 21.07 4.18 -18.64
CA LEU A 265 21.07 2.93 -19.41
C LEU A 265 21.96 1.86 -18.76
N ALA A 266 23.00 2.24 -18.02
CA ALA A 266 23.82 1.31 -17.25
C ALA A 266 23.05 0.69 -16.06
N LEU A 267 22.11 1.42 -15.45
CA LEU A 267 21.22 0.85 -14.43
C LEU A 267 20.28 -0.18 -15.05
N GLN A 268 19.71 0.13 -16.21
CA GLN A 268 18.85 -0.80 -16.96
C GLN A 268 19.61 -2.07 -17.35
N ALA A 269 20.86 -1.95 -17.79
CA ALA A 269 21.70 -3.12 -18.09
C ALA A 269 21.98 -4.00 -16.86
N ARG A 270 22.12 -3.41 -15.65
CA ARG A 270 22.29 -4.17 -14.40
C ARG A 270 21.02 -4.93 -14.01
N GLU A 271 19.85 -4.33 -14.21
CA GLU A 271 18.57 -4.98 -13.94
C GLU A 271 18.37 -6.20 -14.84
N ILE A 272 18.67 -6.08 -16.13
CA ILE A 272 18.59 -7.20 -17.09
C ILE A 272 19.57 -8.33 -16.68
N ASP A 273 20.78 -8.00 -16.22
CA ASP A 273 21.72 -9.00 -15.72
C ASP A 273 21.19 -9.72 -14.46
N ALA A 274 20.47 -9.01 -13.60
CA ALA A 274 19.81 -9.60 -12.43
C ALA A 274 18.66 -10.56 -12.84
N GLN A 275 17.82 -10.15 -13.81
CA GLN A 275 16.75 -10.99 -14.36
C GLN A 275 17.30 -12.28 -14.99
N LEU A 276 18.40 -12.18 -15.77
CA LEU A 276 19.07 -13.35 -16.34
C LEU A 276 19.60 -14.31 -15.28
N LYS A 277 20.13 -13.79 -14.15
CA LYS A 277 20.58 -14.62 -13.03
C LYS A 277 19.41 -15.26 -12.26
N ALA A 278 18.28 -14.58 -12.19
CA ALA A 278 17.06 -15.08 -11.56
C ALA A 278 16.31 -16.12 -12.44
N GLY A 279 16.73 -16.31 -13.69
CA GLY A 279 16.05 -17.19 -14.64
C GLY A 279 14.79 -16.56 -15.27
N ASP A 280 14.56 -15.26 -15.08
CA ASP A 280 13.48 -14.53 -15.74
C ASP A 280 13.90 -14.15 -17.18
N LEU A 281 13.83 -15.14 -18.06
CA LEU A 281 14.20 -14.98 -19.47
C LEU A 281 13.25 -14.03 -20.21
N THR A 282 11.97 -14.00 -19.82
CA THR A 282 10.95 -13.15 -20.44
C THR A 282 11.20 -11.68 -20.12
N GLY A 283 11.43 -11.35 -18.85
CA GLY A 283 11.81 -10.00 -18.42
C GLY A 283 13.12 -9.55 -19.06
N ALA A 284 14.11 -10.44 -19.10
CA ALA A 284 15.40 -10.13 -19.71
C ALA A 284 15.31 -9.83 -21.22
N VAL A 285 14.47 -10.55 -21.97
CA VAL A 285 14.23 -10.29 -23.40
C VAL A 285 13.59 -8.92 -23.61
N ALA A 286 12.55 -8.60 -22.83
CA ALA A 286 11.87 -7.30 -22.92
C ALA A 286 12.81 -6.15 -22.57
N GLY A 287 13.58 -6.29 -21.49
CA GLY A 287 14.58 -5.31 -21.07
C GLY A 287 15.69 -5.10 -22.11
N LEU A 288 16.19 -6.18 -22.72
CA LEU A 288 17.18 -6.11 -23.81
C LEU A 288 16.66 -5.36 -25.03
N LYS A 289 15.40 -5.60 -25.42
CA LYS A 289 14.78 -4.90 -26.55
C LYS A 289 14.65 -3.40 -26.28
N ALA A 290 14.22 -3.02 -25.08
CA ALA A 290 14.12 -1.62 -24.67
C ALA A 290 15.50 -0.95 -24.61
N LEU A 291 16.52 -1.64 -24.08
CA LEU A 291 17.89 -1.13 -24.03
C LEU A 291 18.47 -0.92 -25.44
N ALA A 292 18.24 -1.87 -26.35
CA ALA A 292 18.66 -1.74 -27.74
C ALA A 292 17.99 -0.54 -28.43
N ALA A 293 16.66 -0.39 -28.26
CA ALA A 293 15.93 0.74 -28.82
C ALA A 293 16.46 2.09 -28.29
N ALA A 294 16.77 2.20 -27.00
CA ALA A 294 17.35 3.41 -26.42
C ALA A 294 18.78 3.69 -26.90
N LEU A 295 19.54 2.64 -27.25
CA LEU A 295 20.90 2.74 -27.80
C LEU A 295 20.93 3.04 -29.29
N ASP A 296 19.88 2.68 -30.02
CA ASP A 296 19.75 2.98 -31.46
C ASP A 296 18.94 4.27 -31.70
N ALA A 297 18.22 4.76 -30.69
CA ALA A 297 17.60 6.08 -30.73
C ALA A 297 18.67 7.13 -31.04
N PRO A 298 18.45 7.98 -32.07
CA PRO A 298 19.39 9.00 -32.46
C PRO A 298 19.68 9.85 -31.24
N VAL A 299 20.96 9.93 -30.86
CA VAL A 299 21.41 10.92 -29.89
C VAL A 299 21.03 12.24 -30.53
N ALA A 300 20.02 12.92 -29.99
CA ALA A 300 19.62 14.24 -30.48
C ALA A 300 20.83 15.17 -30.30
N GLN A 301 21.68 15.23 -31.32
CA GLN A 301 22.98 15.89 -31.30
C GLN A 301 22.88 17.34 -31.77
N ASP A 302 21.72 17.79 -32.25
CA ASP A 302 21.47 19.16 -32.69
C ASP A 302 20.18 19.73 -32.07
N ALA A 303 20.02 19.58 -30.76
CA ALA A 303 19.36 20.64 -30.03
C ALA A 303 20.40 21.76 -29.90
N ALA A 304 20.30 22.77 -30.78
CA ALA A 304 20.91 24.10 -30.64
C ALA A 304 20.98 24.47 -29.15
N PRO A 305 22.07 25.14 -28.68
CA PRO A 305 22.36 25.32 -27.25
C PRO A 305 21.08 25.62 -26.52
N LEU A 306 20.55 24.57 -25.90
CA LEU A 306 19.33 24.63 -25.14
C LEU A 306 19.63 25.70 -24.11
N SER A 307 18.99 26.84 -24.28
CA SER A 307 18.97 27.87 -23.26
C SER A 307 18.37 27.15 -22.05
N ASP A 308 19.24 26.79 -21.11
CA ASP A 308 19.04 25.97 -19.91
C ASP A 308 17.60 25.49 -19.62
N PRO A 309 17.24 24.25 -19.97
CA PRO A 309 16.34 23.43 -19.17
C PRO A 309 17.11 22.78 -18.01
N ALA A 310 18.02 23.52 -17.37
CA ALA A 310 18.51 23.25 -16.04
C ALA A 310 17.64 24.00 -15.04
N GLY A 311 16.45 23.56 -14.66
CA GLY A 311 15.65 22.40 -15.01
C GLY A 311 14.43 22.58 -14.15
N ASP A 312 13.37 23.18 -14.71
CA ASP A 312 12.16 23.45 -13.94
C ASP A 312 11.60 22.10 -13.47
N PRO A 313 11.63 21.78 -12.17
CA PRO A 313 11.12 20.51 -11.66
C PRO A 313 9.66 20.28 -12.09
N MET A 314 8.90 21.37 -12.26
CA MET A 314 7.52 21.31 -12.74
C MET A 314 7.41 20.79 -14.17
N ALA A 315 8.27 21.25 -15.10
CA ALA A 315 8.24 20.80 -16.48
C ALA A 315 8.56 19.29 -16.59
N ILE A 316 9.54 18.83 -15.79
CA ILE A 316 9.92 17.40 -15.71
C ILE A 316 8.75 16.56 -15.20
N TRP A 317 8.06 17.04 -14.15
CA TRP A 317 6.89 16.34 -13.62
C TRP A 317 5.74 16.29 -14.63
N MET A 318 5.41 17.41 -15.27
CA MET A 318 4.29 17.49 -16.21
C MET A 318 4.49 16.57 -17.41
N ALA A 319 5.70 16.52 -17.98
CA ALA A 319 6.00 15.62 -19.10
C ALA A 319 5.82 14.14 -18.70
N ALA A 320 6.37 13.72 -17.55
CA ALA A 320 6.22 12.34 -17.10
C ALA A 320 4.78 12.00 -16.70
N LYS A 321 3.99 12.98 -16.25
CA LYS A 321 2.58 12.79 -15.93
C LYS A 321 1.75 12.62 -17.19
N GLU A 322 2.01 13.39 -18.24
CA GLU A 322 1.34 13.27 -19.54
C GLU A 322 1.50 11.85 -20.11
N ASP A 323 2.72 11.31 -20.11
CA ASP A 323 2.99 9.93 -20.53
C ASP A 323 2.16 8.89 -19.76
N VAL A 324 1.96 9.10 -18.45
CA VAL A 324 1.17 8.21 -17.60
C VAL A 324 -0.33 8.40 -17.82
N ASP A 325 -0.79 9.64 -17.97
CA ASP A 325 -2.19 9.98 -18.21
C ASP A 325 -2.68 9.36 -19.53
N ASP A 326 -1.85 9.30 -20.55
CA ASP A 326 -2.17 8.65 -21.83
C ASP A 326 -2.44 7.15 -21.62
N GLY A 327 -1.56 6.46 -20.89
CA GLY A 327 -1.75 5.04 -20.55
C GLY A 327 -3.01 4.82 -19.70
N ILE A 328 -3.26 5.69 -18.73
CA ILE A 328 -4.46 5.63 -17.88
C ILE A 328 -5.72 5.88 -18.71
N SER A 329 -5.69 6.82 -19.64
CA SER A 329 -6.83 7.12 -20.53
C SER A 329 -7.18 5.92 -21.42
N ALA A 330 -6.16 5.19 -21.90
CA ALA A 330 -6.36 3.95 -22.63
C ALA A 330 -7.02 2.87 -21.74
N LEU A 331 -6.55 2.70 -20.51
CA LEU A 331 -7.13 1.75 -19.56
C LEU A 331 -8.58 2.13 -19.18
N GLN A 332 -8.84 3.40 -18.90
CA GLN A 332 -10.19 3.91 -18.62
C GLN A 332 -11.15 3.63 -19.78
N SER A 333 -10.69 3.82 -21.02
CA SER A 333 -11.49 3.54 -22.21
C SER A 333 -11.86 2.06 -22.31
N ALA A 334 -10.92 1.16 -22.03
CA ALA A 334 -11.19 -0.28 -22.04
C ALA A 334 -12.08 -0.73 -20.89
N LEU A 335 -11.93 -0.15 -19.70
CA LEU A 335 -12.81 -0.38 -18.56
C LEU A 335 -14.26 -0.01 -18.89
N ARG A 336 -14.48 1.16 -19.51
CA ARG A 336 -15.82 1.58 -19.95
C ARG A 336 -16.36 0.68 -21.06
N GLY A 337 -15.49 0.20 -21.95
CA GLY A 337 -15.85 -0.73 -23.03
C GLY A 337 -16.45 -2.06 -22.56
N GLN A 338 -16.24 -2.46 -21.30
CA GLN A 338 -16.85 -3.67 -20.73
C GLN A 338 -18.35 -3.50 -20.41
N GLY A 339 -18.88 -2.27 -20.41
CA GLY A 339 -20.30 -2.02 -20.12
C GLY A 339 -20.72 -2.30 -18.67
N HIS A 340 -19.78 -2.51 -17.74
CA HIS A 340 -20.08 -2.79 -16.34
C HIS A 340 -20.08 -1.50 -15.48
N PRO A 341 -21.13 -1.22 -14.69
CA PRO A 341 -21.28 0.07 -13.98
C PRO A 341 -20.18 0.31 -12.93
N VAL A 342 -19.65 -0.74 -12.30
CA VAL A 342 -18.54 -0.61 -11.34
C VAL A 342 -17.23 -0.29 -12.05
N LEU A 343 -16.98 -0.86 -13.24
CA LEU A 343 -15.75 -0.57 -14.00
C LEU A 343 -15.78 0.85 -14.56
N ALA A 344 -16.96 1.36 -14.92
CA ALA A 344 -17.13 2.77 -15.26
C ALA A 344 -16.78 3.69 -14.08
N LYS A 345 -17.24 3.40 -12.85
CA LYS A 345 -16.87 4.17 -11.65
C LYS A 345 -15.36 4.16 -11.39
N ILE A 346 -14.70 3.01 -11.58
CA ILE A 346 -13.23 2.90 -11.45
C ILE A 346 -12.55 3.74 -12.53
N ALA A 347 -13.05 3.69 -13.78
CA ALA A 347 -12.53 4.52 -14.85
C ALA A 347 -12.70 6.02 -14.56
N ASP A 348 -13.77 6.43 -13.90
CA ASP A 348 -14.07 7.84 -13.61
C ASP A 348 -13.21 8.41 -12.47
N ALA A 349 -12.71 7.57 -11.55
CA ALA A 349 -11.82 8.02 -10.46
C ALA A 349 -10.46 8.54 -10.96
N GLY A 350 -9.94 7.93 -12.05
CA GLY A 350 -8.67 8.29 -12.69
C GLY A 350 -7.45 8.23 -11.76
N LEU A 351 -6.33 8.82 -12.19
CA LEU A 351 -5.08 8.83 -11.39
C LEU A 351 -5.26 9.59 -10.07
N ALA A 352 -6.07 10.65 -10.07
CA ALA A 352 -6.31 11.48 -8.90
C ALA A 352 -6.90 10.66 -7.74
N GLY A 353 -7.86 9.77 -8.03
CA GLY A 353 -8.45 8.87 -7.03
C GLY A 353 -7.48 7.81 -6.50
N VAL A 354 -6.46 7.44 -7.29
CA VAL A 354 -5.48 6.41 -6.89
C VAL A 354 -4.34 7.00 -6.05
N THR A 355 -3.99 8.28 -6.25
CA THR A 355 -2.81 8.87 -5.59
C THR A 355 -3.02 9.31 -4.14
N ASP A 356 -4.24 9.23 -3.59
CA ASP A 356 -4.56 9.59 -2.19
C ASP A 356 -3.97 10.95 -1.74
N GLY A 357 -4.09 11.97 -2.60
CA GLY A 357 -3.59 13.32 -2.33
C GLY A 357 -2.06 13.51 -2.42
N ASN A 358 -1.27 12.45 -2.62
CA ASN A 358 0.18 12.54 -2.81
C ASN A 358 0.54 13.44 -4.01
N GLN A 359 -0.24 13.37 -5.09
CA GLN A 359 -0.04 14.23 -6.26
C GLN A 359 -0.26 15.71 -5.93
N THR A 360 -1.30 16.03 -5.17
CA THR A 360 -1.60 17.41 -4.75
C THR A 360 -0.50 17.96 -3.86
N ALA A 361 0.00 17.16 -2.91
CA ALA A 361 1.10 17.54 -2.03
C ALA A 361 2.41 17.78 -2.81
N LEU A 362 2.72 16.92 -3.78
CA LEU A 362 3.88 17.10 -4.65
C LEU A 362 3.76 18.36 -5.51
N MET A 363 2.60 18.58 -6.14
CA MET A 363 2.34 19.77 -6.95
C MET A 363 2.49 21.07 -6.15
N LYS A 364 1.97 21.09 -4.91
CA LYS A 364 2.15 22.22 -3.99
C LYS A 364 3.64 22.50 -3.76
N ALA A 365 4.43 21.48 -3.45
CA ALA A 365 5.86 21.65 -3.21
C ALA A 365 6.63 22.11 -4.46
N LEU A 366 6.23 21.66 -5.65
CA LEU A 366 6.77 22.12 -6.93
C LEU A 366 6.50 23.62 -7.16
N PHE A 367 5.27 24.07 -6.91
CA PHE A 367 4.92 25.49 -6.99
C PHE A 367 5.70 26.34 -5.99
N GLU A 368 5.75 25.90 -4.73
CA GLU A 368 6.52 26.60 -3.69
C GLU A 368 7.99 26.74 -4.08
N MET A 369 8.63 25.69 -4.60
CA MET A 369 10.02 25.75 -5.04
C MET A 369 10.20 26.67 -6.25
N LYS A 370 9.29 26.64 -7.23
CA LYS A 370 9.35 27.46 -8.45
C LYS A 370 9.26 28.96 -8.15
N PHE A 371 8.42 29.36 -7.20
CA PHE A 371 8.22 30.76 -6.84
C PHE A 371 9.13 31.27 -5.72
N SER A 372 9.98 30.42 -5.15
CA SER A 372 10.90 30.79 -4.07
C SER A 372 12.29 31.19 -4.59
N SER A 373 12.91 32.15 -3.91
CA SER A 373 14.29 32.60 -4.15
C SER A 373 15.10 32.65 -2.86
N GLY A 374 16.44 32.65 -2.95
CA GLY A 374 17.33 32.76 -1.79
C GLY A 374 17.11 31.65 -0.76
N ASP A 375 17.06 32.00 0.53
CA ASP A 375 16.88 31.02 1.62
C ASP A 375 15.48 30.37 1.63
N ALA A 376 14.46 31.08 1.12
CA ALA A 376 13.13 30.48 0.93
C ALA A 376 13.20 29.32 -0.08
N ARG A 377 14.03 29.43 -1.12
CA ARG A 377 14.21 28.37 -2.12
C ARG A 377 14.83 27.11 -1.53
N LYS A 378 15.81 27.23 -0.63
CA LYS A 378 16.39 26.09 0.11
C LYS A 378 15.34 25.39 0.98
N THR A 379 14.49 26.17 1.64
CA THR A 379 13.39 25.64 2.47
C THR A 379 12.36 24.90 1.61
N ALA A 380 11.93 25.50 0.49
CA ALA A 380 11.02 24.87 -0.45
C ALA A 380 11.63 23.62 -1.12
N ALA A 381 12.93 23.64 -1.42
CA ALA A 381 13.64 22.49 -1.97
C ALA A 381 13.69 21.31 -0.97
N LYS A 382 13.91 21.57 0.32
CA LYS A 382 13.81 20.55 1.37
C LYS A 382 12.39 19.97 1.47
N ALA A 383 11.36 20.82 1.37
CA ALA A 383 9.97 20.38 1.35
C ALA A 383 9.67 19.52 0.12
N LEU A 384 10.15 19.91 -1.06
CA LEU A 384 10.02 19.12 -2.29
C LEU A 384 10.71 17.75 -2.16
N LEU A 385 11.92 17.69 -1.59
CA LEU A 385 12.61 16.41 -1.36
C LEU A 385 11.81 15.47 -0.44
N ALA A 386 11.15 16.00 0.60
CA ALA A 386 10.29 15.21 1.46
C ALA A 386 9.07 14.65 0.69
N GLN A 387 8.44 15.47 -0.16
CA GLN A 387 7.31 15.02 -0.99
C GLN A 387 7.73 14.03 -2.08
N ILE A 388 8.91 14.21 -2.68
CA ILE A 388 9.48 13.23 -3.62
C ILE A 388 9.69 11.88 -2.94
N ALA A 389 10.19 11.86 -1.69
CA ALA A 389 10.39 10.62 -0.94
C ALA A 389 9.06 9.94 -0.60
N ALA A 390 8.06 10.71 -0.17
CA ALA A 390 6.71 10.21 0.11
C ALA A 390 6.07 9.60 -1.15
N TYR A 391 6.06 10.34 -2.26
CA TYR A 391 5.52 9.87 -3.54
C TYR A 391 6.27 8.65 -4.08
N SER A 392 7.60 8.62 -3.96
CA SER A 392 8.41 7.46 -4.36
C SER A 392 8.13 6.21 -3.51
N THR A 393 7.75 6.40 -2.25
CA THR A 393 7.37 5.30 -1.35
C THR A 393 6.00 4.78 -1.74
N PHE A 394 5.03 5.68 -1.91
CA PHE A 394 3.70 5.38 -2.42
C PHE A 394 3.74 4.55 -3.72
N LEU A 395 4.49 5.00 -4.73
CA LEU A 395 4.63 4.25 -6.01
C LEU A 395 5.17 2.82 -5.84
N LYS A 396 5.91 2.54 -4.77
CA LYS A 396 6.48 1.21 -4.51
C LYS A 396 5.56 0.33 -3.67
N SER A 397 4.86 0.91 -2.70
CA SER A 397 4.09 0.18 -1.70
C SER A 397 2.62 0.02 -2.07
N ASP A 398 2.09 0.88 -2.92
CA ASP A 398 0.66 0.89 -3.23
C ASP A 398 0.27 -0.28 -4.17
N PRO A 399 -0.63 -1.18 -3.74
CA PRO A 399 -1.04 -2.33 -4.54
C PRO A 399 -1.92 -1.95 -5.73
N VAL A 400 -2.62 -0.81 -5.68
CA VAL A 400 -3.44 -0.33 -6.81
C VAL A 400 -2.55 0.05 -7.98
N ILE A 401 -1.38 0.65 -7.74
CA ILE A 401 -0.41 0.93 -8.81
C ILE A 401 0.02 -0.37 -9.49
N GLU A 402 0.27 -1.45 -8.74
CA GLU A 402 0.61 -2.74 -9.33
C GLU A 402 -0.54 -3.34 -10.15
N LEU A 403 -1.79 -3.19 -9.70
CA LEU A 403 -2.97 -3.61 -10.45
C LEU A 403 -3.18 -2.81 -11.73
N VAL A 404 -2.83 -1.51 -11.73
CA VAL A 404 -2.90 -0.66 -12.93
C VAL A 404 -1.84 -1.10 -13.95
N GLU A 405 -0.60 -1.32 -13.52
CA GLU A 405 0.49 -1.76 -14.41
C GLU A 405 0.27 -3.19 -14.94
N ASN A 406 -0.30 -4.08 -14.12
CA ASN A 406 -0.55 -5.49 -14.42
C ASN A 406 -2.05 -5.81 -14.56
N ASN A 407 -2.79 -4.96 -15.26
CA ASN A 407 -4.24 -5.11 -15.39
C ASN A 407 -4.63 -6.29 -16.33
N PRO A 408 -5.80 -6.91 -16.11
CA PRO A 408 -6.26 -8.05 -16.92
C PRO A 408 -6.72 -7.67 -18.34
N PHE A 409 -6.77 -6.38 -18.66
CA PHE A 409 -7.22 -5.88 -19.97
C PHE A 409 -6.11 -5.86 -21.02
N SER A 410 -4.91 -6.36 -20.67
CA SER A 410 -3.73 -6.39 -21.55
C SER A 410 -3.29 -5.00 -22.05
N ILE A 411 -3.62 -3.94 -21.31
CA ILE A 411 -3.21 -2.58 -21.62
C ILE A 411 -1.97 -2.26 -20.82
N SER A 412 -0.88 -1.91 -21.49
CA SER A 412 0.34 -1.51 -20.80
C SER A 412 0.20 -0.09 -20.29
N VAL A 413 0.25 0.10 -18.97
CA VAL A 413 0.23 1.42 -18.32
C VAL A 413 1.46 1.54 -17.43
N PRO A 414 2.64 1.92 -17.96
CA PRO A 414 3.85 2.03 -17.15
C PRO A 414 3.76 3.27 -16.26
N VAL A 415 3.51 3.11 -14.96
CA VAL A 415 3.36 4.21 -14.00
C VAL A 415 4.66 4.45 -13.23
N LYS A 416 5.23 3.39 -12.65
CA LYS A 416 6.39 3.46 -11.73
C LYS A 416 7.63 3.94 -12.45
N ALA A 417 7.85 3.49 -13.68
CA ALA A 417 9.06 3.79 -14.45
C ALA A 417 9.18 5.29 -14.82
N PRO A 418 8.22 5.90 -15.56
CA PRO A 418 8.34 7.31 -15.95
C PRO A 418 8.31 8.26 -14.76
N LEU A 419 7.37 8.08 -13.82
CA LEU A 419 7.31 8.93 -12.63
C LEU A 419 8.53 8.76 -11.72
N GLY A 420 9.02 7.53 -11.55
CA GLY A 420 10.24 7.26 -10.78
C GLY A 420 11.49 7.92 -11.39
N ALA A 421 11.57 8.00 -12.72
CA ALA A 421 12.65 8.72 -13.40
C ALA A 421 12.54 10.24 -13.18
N ALA A 422 11.35 10.81 -13.35
CA ALA A 422 11.09 12.24 -13.11
C ALA A 422 11.41 12.64 -11.66
N LEU A 423 10.95 11.85 -10.68
CA LEU A 423 11.22 12.09 -9.25
C LEU A 423 12.72 12.13 -8.94
N ARG A 424 13.52 11.26 -9.56
CA ARG A 424 14.98 11.28 -9.40
C ARG A 424 15.60 12.54 -9.99
N GLN A 425 15.14 12.99 -11.17
CA GLN A 425 15.64 14.22 -11.79
C GLN A 425 15.29 15.45 -10.96
N MET A 426 14.03 15.58 -10.53
CA MET A 426 13.59 16.66 -9.64
C MET A 426 14.37 16.67 -8.33
N ALA A 427 14.68 15.51 -7.76
CA ALA A 427 15.50 15.41 -6.55
C ALA A 427 16.93 15.92 -6.75
N MET A 428 17.52 15.75 -7.93
CA MET A 428 18.85 16.31 -8.24
C MET A 428 18.80 17.84 -8.28
N ILE A 429 17.76 18.40 -8.91
CA ILE A 429 17.57 19.86 -8.98
C ILE A 429 17.31 20.45 -7.59
N ALA A 430 16.46 19.80 -6.80
CA ALA A 430 16.16 20.24 -5.43
C ALA A 430 17.39 20.18 -4.50
N LYS A 431 18.29 19.20 -4.68
CA LYS A 431 19.54 19.14 -3.91
C LYS A 431 20.56 20.22 -4.28
N ALA A 432 20.46 20.77 -5.48
CA ALA A 432 21.35 21.81 -5.97
C ALA A 432 20.88 23.24 -5.60
N ALA A 433 19.64 23.39 -5.12
CA ALA A 433 19.05 24.66 -4.70
C ALA A 433 19.32 24.95 -3.22
#